data_AF-B1BPP6-F1
#
_entry.id   AF-B1BPP6-F1
#
_cell.length_a   1.000
_cell.length_b   1.000
_cell.length_c   1.000
_cell.angle_alpha   90.00
_cell.angle_beta   90.00
_cell.angle_gamma   90.00
#
_symmetry.space_group_name_H-M   'P 1'
#
loop_
_entity.id
_entity.type
_entity.pdbx_description
1 polymer ?
#
loop_
_entity_poly.entity_id
_entity_poly.type
_entity_poly.pdbx_seq_one_letter_code
_entity_poly.pdbx_strand_id
1 'polypeptide(L)'
;MKKILMYGFSGLTIGALAIVSLFGVGKIANIYDRTINKESVSIQREKFKESKSYVEGMINTLAEYKREYERAETKEEKEQIRNLIDSKFSNFNIDYIENKDLYNFLQKVRGGKLNE
;
A
#
# COMPACT_ATOMS: atom_id res chain seq x y z
N MET A 1 -45.08 -38.89 -35.79
CA MET A 1 -44.26 -37.66 -35.80
C MET A 1 -44.57 -36.78 -34.58
N LYS A 2 -44.17 -37.19 -33.36
CA LYS A 2 -44.35 -36.37 -32.13
C LYS A 2 -43.16 -36.41 -31.15
N LYS A 3 -42.11 -37.18 -31.44
CA LYS A 3 -40.94 -37.34 -30.54
C LYS A 3 -39.79 -36.36 -30.80
N ILE A 4 -39.82 -35.60 -31.91
CA ILE A 4 -38.74 -34.65 -32.26
C ILE A 4 -38.95 -33.28 -31.61
N LEU A 5 -40.19 -32.91 -31.25
CA LEU A 5 -40.49 -31.61 -30.65
C LEU A 5 -40.16 -31.51 -29.15
N MET A 6 -39.97 -32.63 -28.45
CA MET A 6 -39.80 -32.65 -26.99
C MET A 6 -38.33 -32.49 -26.54
N TYR A 7 -37.37 -32.68 -27.45
CA TYR A 7 -35.94 -32.47 -27.19
C TYR A 7 -35.42 -31.08 -27.61
N GLY A 8 -36.20 -30.34 -28.40
CA GLY A 8 -35.80 -29.01 -28.87
C GLY A 8 -35.82 -27.92 -27.79
N PHE A 9 -36.67 -28.05 -26.78
CA PHE A 9 -36.78 -27.07 -25.69
C PHE A 9 -35.84 -27.35 -24.51
N SER A 10 -35.56 -28.62 -24.19
CA SER A 10 -34.70 -29.00 -23.06
C SER A 10 -33.21 -28.73 -23.33
N GLY A 11 -32.75 -28.91 -24.57
CA GLY A 11 -31.38 -28.60 -24.97
C GLY A 11 -31.07 -27.09 -24.97
N LEU A 12 -32.03 -26.26 -25.39
CA LEU A 12 -31.90 -24.79 -25.40
C LEU A 12 -31.80 -24.20 -23.99
N THR A 13 -32.56 -24.73 -23.02
CA THR A 13 -32.50 -24.26 -21.63
C THR A 13 -31.20 -24.67 -20.92
N ILE A 14 -30.71 -25.88 -21.17
CA ILE A 14 -29.44 -26.36 -20.58
C ILE A 14 -28.24 -25.63 -21.22
N GLY A 15 -28.27 -25.41 -22.53
CA GLY A 15 -27.26 -24.63 -23.25
C GLY A 15 -27.20 -23.17 -22.79
N ALA A 16 -28.34 -22.52 -22.58
CA ALA A 16 -28.40 -21.15 -22.06
C ALA A 16 -27.88 -21.05 -20.62
N LEU A 17 -28.23 -22.00 -19.74
CA LEU A 17 -27.71 -22.06 -18.36
C LEU A 17 -26.20 -22.29 -18.30
N ALA A 18 -25.64 -23.14 -19.16
CA ALA A 18 -24.21 -23.37 -19.25
C ALA A 18 -23.43 -22.15 -19.77
N ILE A 19 -24.01 -21.38 -20.69
CA ILE A 19 -23.42 -20.13 -21.19
C ILE A 19 -23.44 -19.05 -20.10
N VAL A 20 -24.55 -18.87 -19.39
CA VAL A 20 -24.65 -17.91 -18.28
C VAL A 20 -23.69 -18.26 -17.13
N SER A 21 -23.50 -19.55 -16.82
CA SER A 21 -22.53 -19.96 -15.80
C SER A 21 -21.08 -19.71 -16.23
N LEU A 22 -20.70 -20.01 -17.47
CA LEU A 22 -19.35 -19.74 -17.99
C LEU A 22 -19.01 -18.23 -18.01
N PHE A 23 -19.95 -17.37 -18.42
CA PHE A 23 -19.75 -15.92 -18.42
C PHE A 23 -19.88 -15.27 -17.03
N GLY A 24 -20.64 -15.88 -16.12
CA GLY A 24 -20.79 -15.43 -14.73
C GLY A 24 -19.57 -15.72 -13.87
N VAL A 25 -19.02 -16.94 -13.96
CA VAL A 25 -17.83 -17.36 -13.19
C VAL A 25 -16.61 -16.50 -13.55
N GLY A 26 -16.40 -16.19 -14.83
CA GLY A 26 -15.30 -15.33 -15.26
C GLY A 26 -15.39 -13.89 -14.73
N LYS A 27 -16.61 -13.32 -14.64
CA LYS A 27 -16.82 -11.97 -14.07
C LYS A 27 -16.67 -11.96 -12.54
N ILE A 28 -17.17 -12.99 -11.86
CA ILE A 28 -17.08 -13.11 -10.39
C ILE A 28 -15.63 -13.35 -9.95
N ALA A 29 -14.89 -14.23 -10.62
CA ALA A 29 -13.47 -14.45 -10.35
C ALA A 29 -12.65 -13.17 -10.53
N ASN A 30 -12.91 -12.41 -11.59
CA ASN A 30 -12.19 -11.16 -11.86
C ASN A 30 -12.52 -10.05 -10.84
N ILE A 31 -13.74 -10.01 -10.29
CA ILE A 31 -14.12 -9.08 -9.21
C ILE A 31 -13.50 -9.52 -7.87
N TYR A 32 -13.51 -10.82 -7.58
CA TYR A 32 -12.90 -11.39 -6.38
C TYR A 32 -11.39 -11.12 -6.36
N ASP A 33 -10.69 -11.43 -7.46
CA ASP A 33 -9.26 -11.18 -7.59
C ASP A 33 -8.91 -9.69 -7.51
N ARG A 34 -9.75 -8.82 -8.08
CA ARG A 34 -9.49 -7.38 -8.04
C ARG A 34 -9.79 -6.73 -6.70
N THR A 35 -10.72 -7.27 -5.92
CA THR A 35 -11.19 -6.61 -4.69
C THR A 35 -10.51 -7.24 -3.48
N ILE A 36 -10.64 -8.56 -3.33
CA ILE A 36 -10.12 -9.31 -2.18
C ILE A 36 -8.58 -9.35 -2.20
N ASN A 37 -7.94 -9.55 -3.36
CA ASN A 37 -6.47 -9.53 -3.40
C ASN A 37 -5.90 -8.12 -3.22
N LYS A 38 -6.60 -7.07 -3.66
CA LYS A 38 -6.16 -5.70 -3.38
C LYS A 38 -6.24 -5.39 -1.90
N GLU A 39 -7.34 -5.77 -1.27
CA GLU A 39 -7.55 -5.61 0.17
C GLU A 39 -6.49 -6.40 0.95
N SER A 40 -6.26 -7.67 0.60
CA SER A 40 -5.26 -8.50 1.27
C SER A 40 -3.83 -7.97 1.11
N VAL A 41 -3.46 -7.48 -0.09
CA VAL A 41 -2.16 -6.85 -0.34
C VAL A 41 -2.02 -5.54 0.44
N SER A 42 -3.09 -4.75 0.56
CA SER A 42 -3.08 -3.52 1.37
C SER A 42 -2.86 -3.82 2.86
N ILE A 43 -3.58 -4.80 3.40
CA ILE A 43 -3.43 -5.25 4.80
C ILE A 43 -2.02 -5.79 5.05
N GLN A 44 -1.47 -6.59 4.13
CA GLN A 44 -0.10 -7.10 4.27
C GLN A 44 0.94 -5.98 4.25
N ARG A 45 0.74 -4.97 3.39
CA ARG A 45 1.62 -3.79 3.33
C ARG A 45 1.56 -2.97 4.61
N GLU A 46 0.38 -2.76 5.17
CA GLU A 46 0.20 -2.07 6.46
C GLU A 46 0.89 -2.84 7.58
N LYS A 47 0.63 -4.15 7.71
CA LYS A 47 1.31 -5.01 8.68
C LYS A 47 2.83 -5.01 8.54
N PHE A 48 3.34 -4.95 7.31
CA PHE A 48 4.77 -4.83 7.07
C PHE A 48 5.33 -3.48 7.55
N LYS A 49 4.63 -2.37 7.29
CA LYS A 49 5.03 -1.04 7.76
C LYS A 49 4.99 -0.89 9.28
N GLU A 50 4.19 -1.68 9.96
CA GLU A 50 4.14 -1.75 11.42
C GLU A 50 5.14 -2.78 12.00
N SER A 51 5.77 -3.59 11.15
CA SER A 51 6.73 -4.59 11.61
C SER A 51 7.95 -3.94 12.26
N LYS A 52 8.42 -4.55 13.35
CA LYS A 52 9.58 -4.07 14.10
C LYS A 52 10.81 -3.83 13.22
N SER A 53 11.13 -4.77 12.33
CA SER A 53 12.28 -4.66 11.44
C SER A 53 12.18 -3.50 10.45
N TYR A 54 10.98 -3.22 9.93
CA TYR A 54 10.76 -2.06 9.08
C TYR A 54 10.94 -0.76 9.87
N VAL A 55 10.33 -0.67 11.05
CA VAL A 55 10.44 0.50 11.94
C VAL A 55 11.90 0.76 12.32
N GLU A 56 12.63 -0.26 12.77
CA GLU A 56 14.06 -0.16 13.10
C GLU A 56 14.89 0.28 11.90
N GLY A 57 14.61 -0.26 10.71
CA GLY A 57 15.26 0.15 9.46
C GLY A 57 15.04 1.64 9.15
N MET A 58 13.79 2.11 9.28
CA MET A 58 13.45 3.52 9.07
C MET A 58 14.13 4.43 10.09
N ILE A 59 14.20 4.03 11.36
CA ILE A 59 14.90 4.78 12.42
C ILE A 59 16.41 4.89 12.11
N ASN A 60 17.04 3.80 11.68
CA ASN A 60 18.45 3.80 11.30
C ASN A 60 18.73 4.72 10.11
N THR A 61 17.89 4.66 9.07
CA THR A 61 17.97 5.58 7.93
C THR A 61 17.78 7.04 8.34
N LEU A 62 16.87 7.32 9.30
CA LEU A 62 16.70 8.69 9.80
C LEU A 62 17.94 9.19 10.53
N ALA A 63 18.56 8.33 11.34
CA ALA A 63 19.79 8.65 12.04
C ALA A 63 20.95 8.94 11.07
N GLU A 64 21.04 8.20 9.97
CA GLU A 64 21.96 8.47 8.87
C GLU A 64 21.73 9.85 8.26
N TYR A 65 20.49 10.14 7.83
CA TYR A 65 20.16 11.44 7.25
C TYR A 65 20.34 12.60 8.23
N LYS A 66 20.11 12.40 9.54
CA LYS A 66 20.43 13.42 10.54
C LYS A 66 21.92 13.73 10.57
N ARG A 67 22.78 12.71 10.58
CA ARG A 67 24.25 12.91 10.54
C ARG A 67 24.69 13.60 9.25
N GLU A 68 24.12 13.23 8.10
CA GLU A 68 24.42 13.88 6.82
C GLU A 68 23.96 15.34 6.84
N TYR A 69 22.76 15.62 7.36
CA TYR A 69 22.22 16.97 7.49
C TYR A 69 23.07 17.86 8.40
N GLU A 70 23.59 17.30 9.50
CA GLU A 70 24.48 18.00 10.43
C GLU A 70 25.87 18.26 9.83
N ARG A 71 26.37 17.36 8.99
CA ARG A 71 27.68 17.48 8.31
C ARG A 71 27.65 18.36 7.06
N ALA A 72 26.48 18.54 6.44
CA ALA A 72 26.34 19.40 5.28
C ALA A 72 26.75 20.85 5.61
N GLU A 73 27.54 21.45 4.74
CA GLU A 73 28.10 22.79 4.96
C GLU A 73 27.22 23.85 4.31
N THR A 74 26.61 23.52 3.16
CA THR A 74 25.82 24.46 2.38
C THR A 74 24.33 24.35 2.70
N LYS A 75 23.60 25.43 2.42
CA LYS A 75 22.14 25.45 2.56
C LYS A 75 21.50 24.54 1.52
N GLU A 76 22.05 24.50 0.30
CA GLU A 76 21.59 23.64 -0.79
C GLU A 76 21.65 22.16 -0.42
N GLU A 77 22.77 21.67 0.12
CA GLU A 77 22.91 20.28 0.56
C GLU A 77 21.90 19.93 1.66
N LYS A 78 21.76 20.82 2.65
CA LYS A 78 20.77 20.65 3.72
C LYS A 78 19.36 20.54 3.17
N GLU A 79 19.02 21.34 2.17
CA GLU A 79 17.69 21.32 1.54
C GLU A 79 17.46 20.05 0.73
N GLN A 80 18.48 19.57 0.00
CA GLN A 80 18.41 18.28 -0.69
C GLN A 80 18.17 17.12 0.28
N ILE A 81 18.89 17.10 1.40
CA ILE A 81 18.72 16.08 2.44
C ILE A 81 17.31 16.17 3.06
N ARG A 82 16.78 17.37 3.32
CA ARG A 82 15.39 17.52 3.79
C ARG A 82 14.39 16.95 2.80
N ASN A 83 14.54 17.20 1.50
CA ASN A 83 13.65 16.67 0.47
C ASN A 83 13.71 15.13 0.40
N LEU A 84 14.89 14.54 0.60
CA LEU A 84 15.05 13.09 0.70
C LEU A 84 14.34 12.54 1.95
N ILE A 85 14.51 13.20 3.10
CA ILE A 85 13.80 12.84 4.33
C ILE A 85 12.30 12.93 4.12
N ASP A 86 11.78 14.04 3.60
CA ASP A 86 10.33 14.23 3.42
C ASP A 86 9.73 13.16 2.51
N SER A 87 10.36 12.89 1.36
CA SER A 87 9.94 11.84 0.43
C SER A 87 9.96 10.44 1.09
N LYS A 88 11.11 10.07 1.67
CA LYS A 88 11.32 8.73 2.27
C LYS A 88 10.39 8.47 3.45
N PHE A 89 10.11 9.50 4.24
CA PHE A 89 9.36 9.40 5.48
C PHE A 89 7.90 9.85 5.36
N SER A 90 7.44 10.32 4.19
CA SER A 90 6.07 10.79 3.93
C SER A 90 4.95 9.94 4.54
N ASN A 91 5.10 8.61 4.50
CA ASN A 91 4.10 7.65 5.00
C ASN A 91 4.55 6.91 6.28
N PHE A 92 5.62 7.37 6.92
CA PHE A 92 6.12 6.77 8.15
C PHE A 92 5.46 7.44 9.36
N ASN A 93 4.87 6.62 10.23
CA ASN A 93 4.30 7.10 11.48
C ASN A 93 5.43 7.51 12.45
N ILE A 94 5.47 8.80 12.79
CA ILE A 94 6.51 9.37 13.65
C ILE A 94 6.42 8.86 15.10
N ASP A 95 5.25 8.40 15.53
CA ASP A 95 5.03 7.90 16.89
C ASP A 95 5.78 6.60 17.19
N TYR A 96 6.29 5.92 16.15
CA TYR A 96 7.17 4.77 16.31
C TYR A 96 8.62 5.14 16.69
N ILE A 97 8.98 6.43 16.68
CA ILE A 97 10.31 6.89 17.07
C ILE A 97 10.34 7.15 18.58
N GLU A 98 10.89 6.20 19.34
CA GLU A 98 11.07 6.36 20.79
C GLU A 98 12.18 7.36 21.15
N ASN A 99 13.17 7.51 20.27
CA ASN A 99 14.28 8.44 20.47
C ASN A 99 13.81 9.89 20.23
N LYS A 100 13.75 10.68 21.30
CA LYS A 100 13.27 12.07 21.27
C LYS A 100 14.07 12.99 20.33
N ASP A 101 15.38 12.80 20.20
CA ASP A 101 16.21 13.61 19.31
C ASP A 101 15.85 13.37 17.83
N LEU A 102 15.72 12.09 17.45
CA LEU A 102 15.29 11.71 16.11
C LEU A 102 13.84 12.11 15.82
N TYR A 103 12.95 11.95 16.80
CA TYR A 103 11.56 12.40 16.71
C TYR A 103 11.49 13.90 16.40
N ASN A 104 12.15 14.72 17.22
CA ASN A 104 12.16 16.16 17.06
C ASN A 104 12.83 16.58 15.76
N PHE A 105 13.89 15.90 15.34
CA PHE A 105 14.55 16.15 14.06
C PHE A 105 13.60 15.94 12.89
N LEU A 106 12.92 14.78 12.83
CA LEU A 106 11.98 14.49 11.75
C LEU A 106 10.78 15.44 11.76
N GLN A 107 10.26 15.77 12.95
CA GLN A 107 9.16 16.73 13.09
C GLN A 107 9.57 18.13 12.57
N LYS A 108 10.78 18.58 12.90
CA LYS A 108 11.33 19.86 12.42
C LYS A 108 11.51 19.88 10.90
N VAL A 109 11.96 18.77 10.32
CA VAL A 109 12.20 18.65 8.87
C VAL A 109 10.90 18.60 8.07
N ARG A 110 9.88 17.87 8.53
CA ARG A 110 8.60 17.68 7.80
C ARG A 110 7.66 18.90 7.78
N GLY A 111 7.92 19.93 8.57
CA GLY A 111 7.12 21.15 8.55
C GLY A 111 6.83 21.68 9.93
N GLY A 112 7.81 22.35 10.53
CA GLY A 112 7.66 23.03 11.81
C GLY A 112 6.33 23.76 11.96
N LYS A 113 5.40 23.13 12.68
CA LYS A 113 4.55 23.80 13.65
C LYS A 113 5.13 23.44 15.01
N LEU A 114 6.14 24.19 15.41
CA LEU A 114 6.31 24.49 16.82
C LEU A 114 5.01 25.20 17.21
N ASN A 115 4.16 24.54 17.98
CA ASN A 115 3.22 25.30 18.79
C ASN A 115 4.10 26.06 19.79
N GLU A 116 4.21 27.37 19.58
CA GLU A 116 4.57 28.34 20.62
C GLU A 116 3.64 28.19 21.84
#